data_AF-A0A161TTZ9-F1
#
_entry.id   AF-A0A161TTZ9-F1
#
_cell.length_a   1.000
_cell.length_b   1.000
_cell.length_c   1.000
_cell.angle_alpha   90.00
_cell.angle_beta   90.00
_cell.angle_gamma   90.00
#
_symmetry.space_group_name_H-M   'P 1'
#
loop_
_entity.id
_entity.type
_entity.pdbx_description
1 polymer ?
#
loop_
_entity_poly.entity_id
_entity_poly.type
_entity_poly.pdbx_seq_one_letter_code
_entity_poly.pdbx_strand_id
1 'polypeptide(L)'
;MDIVEHKKYAKDLFPPRLVQMNAELVEKKENLKLVLIYIITELQEHERAGNSGMGVTIKSIADGIVIDRNKRILQGDGTYRYQPVKDNLTRKTAEHLVEQLGLMTLIYTMTIGTGKVIFLTPRGVQVLKYFNEQKTQQKQTQS
;
A
#
# COMPACT_ATOMS: atom_id res chain seq x y z
N MET A 1 -2.83 11.19 6.73
CA MET A 1 -4.10 11.92 6.60
C MET A 1 -5.21 11.14 7.28
N ASP A 2 -5.90 11.76 8.24
CA ASP A 2 -7.10 11.19 8.85
C ASP A 2 -8.36 11.54 8.04
N ILE A 3 -9.52 11.01 8.44
CA ILE A 3 -10.80 11.28 7.78
C ILE A 3 -11.23 12.75 7.84
N VAL A 4 -10.87 13.50 8.88
CA VAL A 4 -11.26 14.91 9.04
C VAL A 4 -10.53 15.74 8.00
N GLU A 5 -9.22 15.54 7.89
CA GLU A 5 -8.39 16.20 6.89
C GLU A 5 -8.76 15.76 5.46
N HIS A 6 -9.05 14.47 5.26
CA HIS A 6 -9.51 13.97 3.97
C HIS A 6 -10.78 14.69 3.50
N LYS A 7 -11.79 14.83 4.37
CA LYS A 7 -13.05 15.49 4.04
C LYS A 7 -12.85 16.94 3.55
N LYS A 8 -11.88 17.66 4.12
CA LYS A 8 -11.55 19.03 3.73
C LYS A 8 -11.06 19.13 2.28
N TYR A 9 -10.29 18.15 1.82
CA TYR A 9 -9.65 18.13 0.50
C TYR A 9 -10.16 17.00 -0.40
N ALA A 10 -11.38 16.51 -0.16
CA ALA A 10 -11.89 15.30 -0.79
C ALA A 10 -12.07 15.43 -2.31
N LYS A 11 -12.20 16.66 -2.82
CA LYS A 11 -12.35 16.94 -4.26
C LYS A 11 -11.04 17.31 -4.94
N ASP A 12 -9.96 17.47 -4.18
CA ASP A 12 -8.70 17.95 -4.71
C ASP A 12 -7.97 16.81 -5.40
N LEU A 13 -7.58 17.08 -6.65
CA LEU A 13 -6.81 16.17 -7.48
C LEU A 13 -5.38 16.66 -7.62
N PHE A 14 -4.46 15.72 -7.82
CA PHE A 14 -3.11 16.08 -8.19
C PHE A 14 -3.06 16.56 -9.65
N PRO A 15 -2.28 17.61 -9.95
CA PRO A 15 -1.88 17.89 -11.32
C PRO A 15 -1.02 16.74 -11.86
N PRO A 16 -0.96 16.53 -13.19
CA PRO A 16 -0.29 15.37 -13.79
C PRO A 16 1.15 15.15 -13.31
N ARG A 17 1.94 16.22 -13.17
CA ARG A 17 3.32 16.13 -12.68
C ARG A 17 3.42 15.55 -11.26
N LEU A 18 2.48 15.89 -10.38
CA LEU A 18 2.46 15.34 -9.02
C LEU A 18 1.96 13.89 -9.00
N VAL A 19 1.06 13.50 -9.91
CA VAL A 19 0.68 12.09 -10.09
C VAL A 19 1.92 11.27 -10.47
N GLN A 20 2.64 11.70 -11.50
CA GLN A 20 3.88 11.04 -11.94
C GLN A 20 4.92 10.96 -10.80
N MET A 21 5.20 12.09 -10.14
CA MET A 21 6.19 12.12 -9.06
C MET A 21 5.83 11.16 -7.92
N ASN A 22 4.57 11.13 -7.48
CA ASN A 22 4.14 10.21 -6.43
C ASN A 22 4.20 8.74 -6.90
N ALA A 23 3.86 8.45 -8.16
CA ALA A 23 3.99 7.12 -8.73
C ALA A 23 5.45 6.66 -8.73
N GLU A 24 6.39 7.50 -9.18
CA GLU A 24 7.83 7.21 -9.17
C GLU A 24 8.36 6.98 -7.75
N LEU A 25 7.91 7.77 -6.76
CA LEU A 25 8.30 7.61 -5.36
C LEU A 25 7.80 6.30 -4.76
N VAL A 26 6.56 5.91 -5.05
CA VAL A 26 6.00 4.63 -4.61
C VAL A 26 6.72 3.47 -5.31
N GLU A 27 6.98 3.58 -6.61
CA GLU A 27 7.64 2.52 -7.39
C GLU A 27 9.06 2.22 -6.95
N LYS A 28 9.82 3.25 -6.55
CA LYS A 28 11.17 3.09 -6.00
C LYS A 28 11.22 2.29 -4.68
N LYS A 29 10.10 2.19 -3.96
CA LYS A 29 10.01 1.50 -2.67
C LYS A 29 9.09 0.29 -2.79
N GLU A 30 9.67 -0.88 -3.04
CA GLU A 30 8.95 -2.13 -3.27
C GLU A 30 7.85 -2.39 -2.22
N ASN A 31 8.17 -2.36 -0.94
CA ASN A 31 7.19 -2.59 0.12
C ASN A 31 6.06 -1.55 0.15
N LEU A 32 6.35 -0.30 -0.19
CA LEU A 32 5.34 0.77 -0.25
C LEU A 32 4.39 0.54 -1.42
N LYS A 33 4.93 0.13 -2.58
CA LYS A 33 4.16 -0.29 -3.75
C LYS A 33 3.28 -1.49 -3.44
N LEU A 34 3.82 -2.52 -2.79
CA LEU A 34 3.06 -3.72 -2.38
C LEU A 34 1.89 -3.35 -1.46
N VAL A 35 2.12 -2.50 -0.47
CA VAL A 35 1.04 -2.03 0.43
C VAL A 35 -0.04 -1.26 -0.31
N LEU A 36 0.35 -0.33 -1.19
CA LEU A 36 -0.63 0.44 -1.97
C LEU A 36 -1.47 -0.48 -2.88
N ILE A 37 -0.82 -1.40 -3.60
CA ILE A 37 -1.52 -2.37 -4.46
C ILE A 37 -2.44 -3.26 -3.65
N TYR A 38 -1.99 -3.77 -2.51
CA TYR A 38 -2.81 -4.61 -1.64
C TYR A 38 -4.07 -3.88 -1.17
N ILE A 39 -3.95 -2.62 -0.69
CA ILE A 39 -5.09 -1.81 -0.28
C ILE A 39 -6.09 -1.66 -1.43
N ILE A 40 -5.59 -1.40 -2.64
CA ILE A 40 -6.43 -1.24 -3.84
C ILE A 40 -7.19 -2.52 -4.14
N THR A 41 -6.48 -3.66 -4.19
CA THR A 41 -7.08 -4.96 -4.51
C THR A 41 -8.17 -5.30 -3.51
N GLU A 42 -7.91 -5.20 -2.21
CA GLU A 42 -8.90 -5.50 -1.17
C GLU A 42 -10.14 -4.60 -1.27
N LEU A 43 -9.96 -3.29 -1.49
CA LEU A 43 -11.10 -2.38 -1.66
C LEU A 43 -11.94 -2.71 -2.89
N GLN A 44 -11.31 -3.11 -3.99
CA GLN A 44 -12.01 -3.55 -5.20
C GLN A 44 -12.77 -4.86 -4.98
N GLU A 45 -12.18 -5.82 -4.26
CA GLU A 45 -12.87 -7.07 -3.92
C GLU A 45 -14.05 -6.83 -2.98
N HIS A 46 -13.92 -5.93 -1.99
CA HIS A 46 -15.04 -5.51 -1.15
C HIS A 46 -16.18 -4.90 -1.97
N GLU A 47 -15.86 -4.02 -2.91
CA GLU A 47 -16.86 -3.41 -3.80
C GLU A 47 -17.57 -4.46 -4.68
N ARG A 48 -16.82 -5.39 -5.29
CA ARG A 48 -17.38 -6.50 -6.08
C ARG A 48 -18.28 -7.43 -5.25
N ALA A 49 -17.96 -7.62 -3.97
CA ALA A 49 -18.76 -8.40 -3.04
C ALA A 49 -20.00 -7.65 -2.51
N GLY A 50 -20.25 -6.42 -2.94
CA GLY A 50 -21.36 -5.59 -2.46
C GLY A 50 -21.12 -4.96 -1.08
N ASN A 51 -19.89 -5.04 -0.55
CA ASN A 51 -19.47 -4.48 0.73
C ASN A 51 -18.83 -3.09 0.55
N SER A 52 -19.39 -2.28 -0.34
CA SER A 52 -18.92 -0.92 -0.62
C SER A 52 -18.93 -0.08 0.66
N GLY A 53 -17.75 0.34 1.10
CA GLY A 53 -17.56 1.05 2.37
C GLY A 53 -16.78 0.26 3.44
N MET A 54 -16.50 -1.03 3.21
CA MET A 54 -15.56 -1.78 4.02
C MET A 54 -14.13 -1.37 3.64
N GLY A 55 -13.39 -0.80 4.60
CA GLY A 55 -11.99 -0.45 4.39
C GLY A 55 -11.03 -1.57 4.79
N VAL A 56 -9.74 -1.33 4.58
CA VAL A 56 -8.67 -2.31 4.83
C VAL A 56 -8.10 -2.10 6.23
N THR A 57 -7.62 -3.15 6.90
CA THR A 57 -7.01 -3.04 8.24
C THR A 57 -5.49 -3.19 8.16
N ILE A 58 -4.78 -2.63 9.14
CA ILE A 58 -3.33 -2.88 9.29
C ILE A 58 -3.03 -4.38 9.39
N LYS A 59 -3.87 -5.13 10.10
CA LYS A 59 -3.69 -6.57 10.28
C LYS A 59 -3.77 -7.30 8.94
N SER A 60 -4.80 -7.01 8.13
CA SER A 60 -4.92 -7.64 6.81
C SER A 60 -3.76 -7.30 5.89
N ILE A 61 -3.25 -6.06 5.92
CA ILE A 61 -2.03 -5.68 5.17
C ILE A 61 -0.82 -6.49 5.62
N ALA A 62 -0.60 -6.60 6.94
CA ALA A 62 0.53 -7.34 7.50
C ALA A 62 0.48 -8.83 7.10
N ASP A 63 -0.69 -9.44 7.27
CA ASP A 63 -0.92 -10.87 7.04
C ASP A 63 -1.02 -11.21 5.54
N GLY A 64 -1.37 -10.24 4.68
CA GLY A 64 -1.58 -10.43 3.24
C GLY A 64 -0.35 -10.21 2.36
N ILE A 65 0.67 -9.49 2.85
CA ILE A 65 1.87 -9.17 2.07
C ILE A 65 3.06 -10.00 2.55
N VAL A 66 3.54 -10.85 1.66
CA VAL A 66 4.75 -11.66 1.84
C VAL A 66 5.94 -10.93 1.22
N ILE A 67 7.02 -10.78 1.98
CA ILE A 67 8.28 -10.19 1.52
C ILE A 67 9.44 -11.15 1.73
N ASP A 68 10.47 -11.04 0.89
CA ASP A 68 11.74 -11.71 1.12
C ASP A 68 12.55 -10.92 2.16
N ARG A 69 13.03 -11.60 3.20
CA ARG A 69 13.92 -11.01 4.22
C ARG A 69 15.00 -12.00 4.66
N ASN A 70 16.14 -11.47 5.10
CA ASN A 70 17.17 -12.30 5.72
C ASN A 70 16.88 -12.46 7.22
N LYS A 71 16.62 -13.68 7.67
CA LYS A 71 16.38 -14.00 9.08
C LYS A 71 17.59 -14.72 9.67
N ARG A 72 17.93 -14.36 10.91
CA ARG A 72 18.98 -15.02 11.68
C ARG A 72 18.43 -16.34 12.24
N ILE A 73 19.00 -17.47 11.81
CA ILE A 73 18.57 -18.81 12.18
C ILE A 73 19.68 -19.47 13.00
N LEU A 74 19.34 -19.97 14.19
CA LEU A 74 20.24 -20.75 15.04
C LEU A 74 20.51 -22.10 14.39
N GLN A 75 21.78 -22.46 14.27
CA GLN A 75 22.26 -23.73 13.75
C GLN A 75 22.42 -24.74 14.90
N GLY A 76 22.48 -26.03 14.57
CA GLY A 76 22.64 -27.11 15.56
C GLY A 76 23.97 -27.07 16.32
N ASP A 77 24.98 -26.36 15.80
CA ASP A 77 26.29 -26.14 16.43
C ASP A 77 26.32 -24.90 17.35
N GLY A 78 25.17 -24.24 17.56
CA GLY A 78 25.06 -23.02 18.37
C GLY A 78 25.43 -21.73 17.62
N THR A 79 25.83 -21.80 16.35
CA THR A 79 26.13 -20.62 15.53
C THR A 79 24.87 -20.04 14.88
N TYR A 80 24.96 -18.82 14.34
CA TYR A 80 23.85 -18.18 13.63
C TYR A 80 24.19 -17.99 12.15
N ARG A 81 23.23 -18.28 11.27
CA ARG A 81 23.32 -17.97 9.84
C ARG A 81 22.13 -17.13 9.40
N TYR A 82 22.38 -16.15 8.54
CA TYR A 82 21.33 -15.43 7.84
C TYR A 82 20.87 -16.26 6.64
N GLN A 83 19.58 -16.53 6.56
CA GLN A 83 18.97 -17.20 5.41
C GLN A 83 17.83 -16.34 4.86
N PRO A 84 17.68 -16.27 3.52
CA PRO A 84 16.53 -15.64 2.90
C PRO A 84 15.28 -16.46 3.22
N VAL A 85 14.27 -15.80 3.77
CA VAL A 85 12.97 -16.39 4.08
C VAL A 85 11.86 -15.51 3.52
N LYS A 86 10.79 -16.15 3.07
CA LYS A 86 9.53 -15.49 2.76
C LYS A 86 8.72 -15.36 4.03
N ASP A 87 8.36 -14.14 4.38
CA ASP A 87 7.66 -13.87 5.63
C ASP A 87 6.76 -12.63 5.50
N ASN A 88 5.68 -12.61 6.26
CA ASN A 88 4.68 -11.56 6.26
C ASN A 88 5.20 -10.27 6.88
N LEU A 89 4.81 -9.12 6.34
CA LEU A 89 5.15 -7.82 6.91
C LEU A 89 4.86 -7.80 8.42
N THR A 90 5.77 -7.26 9.21
CA THR A 90 5.44 -7.04 10.62
C THR A 90 4.36 -5.96 10.71
N ARG A 91 3.50 -6.04 11.72
CA ARG A 91 2.47 -5.03 11.97
C ARG A 91 3.05 -3.61 12.01
N LYS A 92 4.17 -3.42 12.71
CA LYS A 92 4.88 -2.13 12.80
C LYS A 92 5.35 -1.62 11.44
N THR A 93 5.85 -2.51 10.58
CA THR A 93 6.25 -2.17 9.22
C THR A 93 5.04 -1.76 8.39
N ALA A 94 3.93 -2.51 8.46
CA ALA A 94 2.69 -2.16 7.77
C ALA A 94 2.15 -0.79 8.22
N GLU A 95 2.13 -0.52 9.52
CA GLU A 95 1.74 0.78 10.08
C GLU A 95 2.59 1.93 9.54
N HIS A 96 3.91 1.76 9.51
CA HIS A 96 4.82 2.77 8.98
C HIS A 96 4.61 3.04 7.48
N LEU A 97 4.40 1.99 6.68
CA LEU A 97 4.14 2.13 5.24
C LEU A 97 2.78 2.81 4.97
N VAL A 98 1.76 2.46 5.75
CA VAL A 98 0.45 3.12 5.70
C VAL A 98 0.58 4.60 6.09
N GLU A 99 1.34 4.91 7.14
CA GLU A 99 1.61 6.31 7.52
C GLU A 99 2.28 7.08 6.38
N GLN A 100 3.28 6.50 5.72
CA GLN A 100 3.92 7.10 4.55
C GLN A 100 2.93 7.37 3.41
N LEU A 101 2.09 6.40 3.05
CA LEU A 101 1.05 6.61 2.03
C LEU A 101 0.05 7.71 2.44
N GLY A 102 -0.25 7.80 3.73
CA GLY A 102 -1.10 8.84 4.29
C GLY A 102 -0.48 10.23 4.26
N LEU A 103 0.85 10.35 4.42
CA LEU A 103 1.60 11.60 4.27
C LEU A 103 1.67 12.04 2.79
N MET A 104 1.69 11.07 1.88
CA MET A 104 1.55 11.33 0.44
C MET A 104 0.10 11.66 0.03
N THR A 105 -0.85 11.65 0.97
CA THR A 105 -2.29 11.90 0.74
C THR A 105 -2.96 10.93 -0.24
N LEU A 106 -2.36 9.75 -0.45
CA LEU A 106 -2.88 8.71 -1.34
C LEU A 106 -3.98 7.86 -0.68
N ILE A 107 -3.92 7.79 0.65
CA ILE A 107 -4.91 7.10 1.48
C ILE A 107 -5.35 8.01 2.63
N TYR A 108 -6.47 7.65 3.26
CA TYR A 108 -6.86 8.21 4.54
C TYR A 108 -7.23 7.10 5.52
N THR A 109 -7.11 7.41 6.80
CA THR A 109 -7.48 6.48 7.87
C THR A 109 -8.67 6.98 8.66
N MET A 110 -9.57 6.06 9.01
CA MET A 110 -10.64 6.26 9.97
C MET A 110 -10.40 5.37 11.18
N THR A 111 -10.47 5.93 12.39
CA THR A 111 -10.37 5.15 13.63
C THR A 111 -11.72 4.53 13.94
N ILE A 112 -11.76 3.21 14.14
CA ILE A 112 -12.95 2.47 14.59
C ILE A 112 -12.55 1.69 15.84
N GLY A 113 -13.12 2.06 17.00
CA GLY A 113 -12.67 1.55 18.29
C GLY A 113 -11.18 1.85 18.51
N THR A 114 -10.38 0.81 18.75
CA THR A 114 -8.91 0.91 18.90
C THR A 114 -8.15 0.68 17.58
N GLY A 115 -8.85 0.34 16.50
CA GLY A 115 -8.26 0.02 15.20
C GLY A 115 -8.29 1.19 14.22
N LYS A 116 -7.43 1.13 13.20
CA LYS A 116 -7.47 2.01 12.02
C LYS A 116 -7.95 1.22 10.81
N VAL A 117 -8.89 1.83 10.10
CA VAL A 117 -9.41 1.35 8.82
C VAL A 117 -8.95 2.31 7.72
N ILE A 118 -8.51 1.75 6.60
CA ILE A 118 -7.77 2.44 5.55
C ILE A 118 -8.60 2.45 4.27
N PHE A 119 -8.60 3.60 3.61
CA PHE A 119 -9.35 3.86 2.38
C PHE A 119 -8.49 4.64 1.39
N LEU A 120 -8.81 4.53 0.11
CA LEU A 120 -8.17 5.32 -0.95
C LEU A 120 -8.75 6.74 -1.02
N THR A 121 -7.88 7.69 -1.34
CA THR A 121 -8.31 9.03 -1.74
C THR A 121 -8.44 9.09 -3.27
N PRO A 122 -9.11 10.11 -3.83
CA PRO A 122 -9.11 10.33 -5.29
C PRO A 122 -7.69 10.48 -5.87
N ARG A 123 -6.76 11.07 -5.11
CA ARG A 123 -5.34 11.18 -5.46
C ARG A 123 -4.65 9.82 -5.53
N GLY A 124 -4.95 8.92 -4.58
CA GLY A 124 -4.51 7.53 -4.62
C GLY A 124 -4.98 6.80 -5.88
N VAL A 125 -6.23 7.04 -6.29
CA VAL A 125 -6.79 6.49 -7.53
C VAL A 125 -6.06 7.04 -8.77
N GLN A 126 -5.70 8.33 -8.80
CA GLN A 126 -4.92 8.89 -9.91
C GLN A 126 -3.55 8.20 -10.06
N VAL A 127 -2.83 8.00 -8.94
CA VAL A 127 -1.52 7.31 -8.95
C VAL A 127 -1.65 5.86 -9.40
N LEU A 128 -2.71 5.18 -8.99
CA LEU A 128 -3.02 3.83 -9.48
C LEU A 128 -3.24 3.79 -10.99
N LYS A 129 -4.08 4.68 -11.53
CA LYS A 129 -4.36 4.75 -12.97
C LYS A 129 -3.08 4.94 -13.77
N TYR A 130 -2.20 5.81 -13.28
CA TYR A 130 -0.88 6.03 -13.88
C TYR A 130 -0.06 4.73 -13.97
N PHE A 131 -0.02 3.90 -12.92
CA PHE A 131 0.69 2.61 -12.97
C PHE A 131 0.13 1.66 -14.05
N ASN A 132 -1.19 1.64 -14.24
CA ASN A 132 -1.83 0.77 -15.23
C ASN A 132 -1.59 1.25 -16.67
N GLU A 133 -1.61 2.56 -16.89
CA GLU A 133 -1.33 3.17 -18.19
C GLU A 133 0.12 2.93 -18.62
N GLN A 134 1.09 3.09 -17.71
CA GLN A 134 2.51 2.83 -18.00
C GLN A 134 2.79 1.37 -18.36
N LYS A 135 2.16 0.41 -17.66
CA LYS A 135 2.27 -1.02 -17.99
C LYS A 135 1.72 -1.35 -19.38
N THR A 136 0.69 -0.62 -19.82
CA THR A 136 0.07 -0.82 -21.14
C THR A 136 0.97 -0.29 -22.25
N GLN A 137 1.59 0.88 -22.04
CA GLN A 137 2.53 1.48 -22.99
C GLN A 137 3.81 0.64 -23.14
N GLN A 138 4.38 0.12 -22.04
CA GLN A 138 5.58 -0.73 -22.11
C GLN A 138 5.36 -2.05 -22.87
N LYS A 139 4.15 -2.62 -22.84
CA LYS A 139 3.82 -3.83 -23.61
C LYS A 139 3.69 -3.56 -25.11
N GLN A 140 3.22 -2.37 -25.49
CA GLN A 140 3.06 -1.98 -26.90
C GLN A 140 4.38 -1.68 -27.59
N THR A 141 5.40 -1.19 -26.87
CA THR A 141 6.72 -0.92 -27.44
C THR A 141 7.62 -2.16 -27.58
N GLN A 142 7.19 -3.31 -27.03
CA GLN A 142 7.90 -4.60 -27.11
C GLN A 142 7.21 -5.62 -28.05
N SER A 143 6.14 -5.20 -28.73
CA SER A 143 5.41 -5.96 -29.76
C SER A 143 5.70 -5.39 -31.14
#